data_AF-A0A1H9BZB0-F1
#
_entry.id   AF-A0A1H9BZB0-F1
#
_cell.length_a   1.000
_cell.length_b   1.000
_cell.length_c   1.000
_cell.angle_alpha   90.00
_cell.angle_beta   90.00
_cell.angle_gamma   90.00
#
_symmetry.space_group_name_H-M   'P 1'
#
loop_
_entity.id
_entity.type
_entity.pdbx_description
1 polymer ?
#
loop_
_entity_poly.entity_id
_entity_poly.type
_entity_poly.pdbx_seq_one_letter_code
_entity_poly.pdbx_strand_id
1 'polypeptide(L)'
;MQNLDTLISTLLDHEDLTVAKGMAAYQKNQFKFLGIKAPQRRELSRAWLHQAKLEVRQRYQEQVSPYIDWPMVRDLWALDFREAQYIAADYLKSVENYLLEEDLDQLQQFIVDKSWWDSVDVLVKRVGTLVHKYPSLEAQILTWSQAENIWLVRTSIIHQLGLKEGTDLTLLSKGIDNNLESQEFFLTKQLVGRYENMPKRIQNGSKNLCKSVLQR
;
A
#
# COMPACT_ATOMS: atom_id res chain seq x y z
N MET A 1 12.95 24.99 -1.00
CA MET A 1 12.05 23.86 -1.29
C MET A 1 11.86 23.77 -2.79
N GLN A 2 12.16 22.62 -3.42
CA GLN A 2 11.48 22.33 -4.69
C GLN A 2 9.99 22.20 -4.34
N ASN A 3 9.20 23.16 -4.81
CA ASN A 3 7.81 23.28 -4.43
C ASN A 3 7.01 22.10 -5.03
N LEU A 4 6.05 21.56 -4.27
CA LEU A 4 5.07 20.61 -4.78
C LEU A 4 4.39 21.15 -6.06
N ASP A 5 4.16 22.46 -6.13
CA ASP A 5 3.63 23.13 -7.33
C ASP A 5 4.52 22.93 -8.56
N THR A 6 5.85 22.96 -8.39
CA THR A 6 6.81 22.74 -9.48
C THR A 6 6.75 21.30 -9.99
N LEU A 7 6.60 20.32 -9.08
CA LEU A 7 6.40 18.93 -9.47
C LEU A 7 5.08 18.79 -10.24
N ILE A 8 3.99 19.37 -9.72
CA ILE A 8 2.67 19.30 -10.36
C ILE A 8 2.72 19.93 -11.75
N SER A 9 3.29 21.13 -11.90
CA SER A 9 3.47 21.78 -13.21
C SER A 9 4.25 20.88 -14.17
N THR A 10 5.38 20.31 -13.70
CA THR A 10 6.19 19.40 -14.51
C THR A 10 5.39 18.19 -15.00
N LEU A 11 4.53 17.61 -14.16
CA LEU A 11 3.69 16.48 -14.56
C LEU A 11 2.64 16.90 -15.59
N LEU A 12 1.97 18.04 -15.39
CA LEU A 12 0.96 18.55 -16.32
C LEU A 12 1.55 18.86 -17.69
N ASP A 13 2.78 19.38 -17.75
CA ASP A 13 3.49 19.66 -19.01
C ASP A 13 3.83 18.38 -19.82
N HIS A 14 3.74 17.20 -19.20
CA HIS A 14 3.99 15.90 -19.82
C HIS A 14 2.72 15.07 -20.00
N GLU A 15 1.55 15.70 -19.97
CA GLU A 15 0.27 15.01 -20.22
C GLU A 15 0.23 14.39 -21.62
N ASP A 16 -0.17 13.13 -21.68
CA ASP A 16 -0.50 12.40 -22.90
C ASP A 16 -1.89 11.78 -22.75
N LEU A 17 -2.90 12.49 -23.25
CA LEU A 17 -4.30 12.05 -23.19
C LEU A 17 -4.59 10.77 -23.96
N THR A 18 -3.74 10.39 -24.93
CA THR A 18 -3.90 9.13 -25.67
C THR A 18 -3.48 7.97 -24.80
N VAL A 19 -2.33 8.08 -24.13
CA VAL A 19 -1.87 7.08 -23.16
C VAL A 19 -2.77 7.05 -21.93
N ALA A 20 -3.23 8.21 -21.46
CA ALA A 20 -4.11 8.34 -20.30
C ALA A 20 -5.39 7.50 -20.45
N LYS A 21 -6.03 7.53 -21.63
CA LYS A 21 -7.24 6.72 -21.91
C LYS A 21 -6.98 5.22 -21.72
N GLY A 22 -5.84 4.73 -22.20
CA GLY A 22 -5.44 3.32 -22.02
C GLY A 22 -5.21 2.96 -20.55
N MET A 23 -4.53 3.83 -19.80
CA MET A 23 -4.27 3.64 -18.37
C MET A 23 -5.55 3.66 -17.54
N ALA A 24 -6.46 4.60 -17.81
CA ALA A 24 -7.77 4.68 -17.18
C ALA A 24 -8.60 3.42 -17.47
N ALA A 25 -8.65 2.96 -18.72
CA ALA A 25 -9.37 1.75 -19.10
C ALA A 25 -8.83 0.50 -18.38
N TYR A 26 -7.51 0.38 -18.24
CA TYR A 26 -6.89 -0.70 -17.46
C TYR A 26 -7.35 -0.71 -15.99
N GLN A 27 -7.53 0.46 -15.39
CA GLN A 27 -8.10 0.63 -14.05
C GLN A 27 -9.63 0.73 -14.03
N LYS A 28 -10.31 0.16 -15.03
CA LYS A 28 -11.78 0.14 -15.13
C LYS A 28 -12.41 1.54 -14.99
N ASN A 29 -11.72 2.56 -15.50
CA ASN A 29 -12.09 3.97 -15.50
C ASN A 29 -12.44 4.53 -14.10
N GLN A 30 -11.83 4.00 -13.05
CA GLN A 30 -12.03 4.48 -11.67
C GLN A 30 -11.27 5.78 -11.38
N PHE A 31 -10.22 6.10 -12.16
CA PHE A 31 -9.34 7.23 -11.91
C PHE A 31 -8.98 7.97 -13.21
N LYS A 32 -8.73 9.27 -13.08
CA LYS A 32 -8.10 10.07 -14.15
C LYS A 32 -6.60 9.78 -14.18
N PHE A 33 -6.00 9.94 -15.34
CA PHE A 33 -4.56 9.78 -15.55
C PHE A 33 -4.06 10.94 -16.41
N LEU A 34 -2.81 11.33 -16.19
CA LEU A 34 -2.08 12.22 -17.12
C LEU A 34 -1.48 11.44 -18.29
N GLY A 35 -1.39 10.11 -18.21
CA GLY A 35 -0.79 9.28 -19.25
C GLY A 35 0.71 9.07 -19.08
N ILE A 36 1.24 9.32 -17.88
CA ILE A 36 2.67 9.27 -17.61
C ILE A 36 3.03 7.88 -17.07
N LYS A 37 3.73 7.10 -17.90
CA LYS A 37 4.16 5.74 -17.54
C LYS A 37 5.20 5.76 -16.41
N ALA A 38 5.29 4.67 -15.65
CA ALA A 38 6.13 4.59 -14.46
C ALA A 38 7.61 4.98 -14.66
N PRO A 39 8.32 4.62 -15.76
CA PRO A 39 9.70 5.06 -15.97
C PRO A 39 9.83 6.58 -16.07
N GLN A 40 8.98 7.21 -16.88
CA GLN A 40 8.96 8.66 -17.07
C GLN A 40 8.51 9.38 -15.81
N ARG A 41 7.46 8.90 -15.13
CA ARG A 41 6.99 9.47 -13.85
C ARG A 41 8.11 9.51 -12.82
N ARG A 42 8.84 8.40 -12.66
CA ARG A 42 9.99 8.31 -11.74
C ARG A 42 11.13 9.21 -12.14
N GLU A 43 11.32 9.44 -13.43
CA GLU A 43 12.31 10.38 -13.92
C GLU A 43 11.94 11.83 -13.59
N LEU A 44 10.71 12.23 -13.90
CA LEU A 44 10.19 13.58 -13.63
C LEU A 44 10.15 13.88 -12.12
N SER A 45 9.81 12.90 -11.28
CA SER A 45 9.72 13.10 -9.82
C SER A 45 11.04 12.88 -9.08
N ARG A 46 12.14 12.50 -9.76
CA ARG A 46 13.39 12.06 -9.11
C ARG A 46 14.02 13.11 -8.21
N ALA A 47 14.20 14.32 -8.74
CA ALA A 47 14.86 15.41 -8.02
C ALA A 47 14.04 15.82 -6.80
N TRP A 48 12.73 15.95 -6.97
CA TRP A 48 11.79 16.28 -5.92
C TRP A 48 11.77 15.21 -4.82
N LEU A 49 11.68 13.92 -5.17
CA LEU A 49 11.72 12.81 -4.21
C LEU A 49 13.03 12.77 -3.42
N HIS A 50 14.15 13.07 -4.07
CA HIS A 50 15.45 13.14 -3.40
C HIS A 50 15.47 14.24 -2.34
N GLN A 51 14.97 15.43 -2.65
CA GLN A 51 14.91 16.53 -1.68
C GLN A 51 13.95 16.21 -0.53
N ALA A 52 12.74 15.73 -0.83
CA ALA A 52 11.76 15.35 0.19
C ALA A 52 12.33 14.29 1.16
N LYS A 53 13.13 13.34 0.65
CA LYS A 53 13.83 12.35 1.50
C LYS A 53 14.91 12.98 2.38
N LEU A 54 15.66 13.96 1.89
CA LEU A 54 16.65 14.68 2.69
C LEU A 54 16.01 15.45 3.84
N GLU A 55 14.85 16.07 3.61
CA GLU A 55 14.08 16.77 4.64
C GLU A 55 13.62 15.82 5.74
N VAL A 56 13.11 14.62 5.39
CA VAL A 56 12.78 13.58 6.39
C VAL A 56 14.01 13.17 7.20
N ARG A 57 15.14 12.95 6.52
CA ARG A 57 16.40 12.58 7.20
C ARG A 57 16.84 13.68 8.17
N GLN A 58 16.71 14.94 7.78
CA GLN A 58 17.05 16.08 8.63
C GLN A 58 16.16 16.12 9.87
N ARG A 59 14.82 16.06 9.70
CA ARG A 59 13.88 16.01 10.84
C ARG A 59 14.17 14.85 11.79
N TYR A 60 14.54 13.68 11.24
CA TYR A 60 14.96 12.53 12.03
C TYR A 60 16.23 12.79 12.84
N GLN A 61 17.26 13.41 12.24
CA GLN A 61 18.50 13.77 12.95
C GLN A 61 18.26 14.81 14.05
N GLU A 62 17.34 15.74 13.82
CA GLU A 62 16.93 16.77 14.77
C GLU A 62 15.90 16.25 15.80
N GLN A 63 15.44 15.00 15.67
CA GLN A 63 14.40 14.38 16.52
C GLN A 63 13.08 15.17 16.55
N VAL A 64 12.72 15.77 15.42
CA VAL A 64 11.48 16.53 15.24
C VAL A 64 10.41 15.64 14.62
N SER A 65 9.54 15.06 15.46
CA SER A 65 8.39 14.27 15.03
C SER A 65 7.19 15.17 14.66
N PRO A 66 6.36 14.80 13.64
CA PRO A 66 6.52 13.66 12.75
C PRO A 66 7.66 13.85 11.75
N TYR A 67 8.41 12.79 11.47
CA TYR A 67 9.50 12.83 10.49
C TYR A 67 8.95 12.93 9.06
N ILE A 68 7.85 12.22 8.79
CA ILE A 68 7.18 12.19 7.50
C ILE A 68 6.34 13.46 7.31
N ASP A 69 6.38 14.01 6.09
CA ASP A 69 5.53 15.14 5.73
C ASP A 69 4.12 14.66 5.33
N TRP A 70 3.30 14.32 6.32
CA TRP A 70 1.93 13.86 6.08
C TRP A 70 1.03 14.89 5.39
N PRO A 71 1.11 16.21 5.66
CA PRO A 71 0.41 17.22 4.86
C PRO A 71 0.72 17.12 3.37
N MET A 72 2.00 17.05 3.00
CA MET A 72 2.41 16.89 1.60
C MET A 72 1.88 15.60 0.98
N VAL A 73 1.91 14.48 1.71
CA VAL A 73 1.35 13.20 1.23
C VAL A 73 -0.15 13.34 0.97
N ARG A 74 -0.89 14.03 1.86
CA ARG A 74 -2.32 14.31 1.66
C ARG A 74 -2.58 15.21 0.45
N ASP A 75 -1.75 16.23 0.23
CA ASP A 75 -1.88 17.12 -0.92
C ASP A 75 -1.70 16.35 -2.24
N LEU A 76 -0.67 15.49 -2.34
CA LEU A 76 -0.52 14.58 -3.48
C LEU A 76 -1.70 13.61 -3.59
N TRP A 77 -2.17 13.05 -2.47
CA TRP A 77 -3.27 12.09 -2.48
C TRP A 77 -4.59 12.74 -2.92
N ALA A 78 -4.78 14.03 -2.63
CA ALA A 78 -5.98 14.78 -3.00
C ALA A 78 -6.08 15.06 -4.51
N LEU A 79 -4.96 15.11 -5.23
CA LEU A 79 -4.94 15.34 -6.68
C LEU A 79 -5.77 14.30 -7.46
N ASP A 80 -6.35 14.77 -8.56
CA ASP A 80 -7.34 14.03 -9.36
C ASP A 80 -6.75 12.93 -10.24
N PHE A 81 -5.47 13.06 -10.59
CA PHE A 81 -4.77 12.13 -11.48
C PHE A 81 -3.99 11.07 -10.69
N ARG A 82 -4.10 9.81 -11.12
CA ARG A 82 -3.62 8.63 -10.39
C ARG A 82 -2.10 8.62 -10.18
N GLU A 83 -1.36 9.28 -11.07
CA GLU A 83 0.09 9.40 -10.96
C GLU A 83 0.53 10.12 -9.68
N ALA A 84 -0.30 11.01 -9.11
CA ALA A 84 0.01 11.68 -7.85
C ALA A 84 0.04 10.71 -6.65
N GLN A 85 -0.95 9.81 -6.55
CA GLN A 85 -0.95 8.77 -5.49
C GLN A 85 0.24 7.82 -5.66
N TYR A 86 0.66 7.55 -6.89
CA TYR A 86 1.88 6.76 -7.13
C TYR A 86 3.14 7.47 -6.66
N ILE A 87 3.24 8.79 -6.86
CA ILE A 87 4.39 9.58 -6.39
C ILE A 87 4.38 9.64 -4.86
N ALA A 88 3.22 9.84 -4.23
CA ALA A 88 3.08 9.77 -2.77
C ALA A 88 3.55 8.41 -2.23
N ALA A 89 3.14 7.31 -2.88
CA ALA A 89 3.55 5.97 -2.50
C ALA A 89 5.05 5.70 -2.75
N ASP A 90 5.62 6.23 -3.84
CA ASP A 90 7.07 6.18 -4.13
C ASP A 90 7.86 6.99 -3.07
N TYR A 91 7.34 8.13 -2.62
CA TYR A 91 7.88 8.91 -1.50
C TYR A 91 7.88 8.09 -0.21
N LEU A 92 6.73 7.58 0.24
CA LEU A 92 6.59 6.77 1.45
C LEU A 92 7.51 5.55 1.44
N LYS A 93 7.66 4.90 0.28
CA LYS A 93 8.64 3.83 0.09
C LYS A 93 10.07 4.29 0.33
N SER A 94 10.45 5.48 -0.13
CA SER A 94 11.82 5.99 -0.01
C SER A 94 12.23 6.37 1.43
N VAL A 95 11.23 6.56 2.30
CA VAL A 95 11.38 7.01 3.70
C VAL A 95 10.85 6.00 4.72
N GLU A 96 10.59 4.76 4.31
CA GLU A 96 9.91 3.75 5.14
C GLU A 96 10.58 3.46 6.49
N ASN A 97 11.91 3.58 6.57
CA ASN A 97 12.67 3.31 7.79
C ASN A 97 12.42 4.37 8.89
N TYR A 98 11.90 5.54 8.50
CA TYR A 98 11.57 6.64 9.40
C TYR A 98 10.13 6.59 9.89
N LEU A 99 9.31 5.64 9.44
CA LEU A 99 7.94 5.50 9.93
C LEU A 99 7.94 5.15 11.43
N LEU A 100 7.02 5.78 12.15
CA LEU A 100 6.75 5.61 13.57
C LEU A 100 5.48 4.78 13.79
N GLU A 101 5.28 4.28 15.00
CA GLU A 101 4.15 3.38 15.31
C GLU A 101 2.80 4.04 15.00
N GLU A 102 2.65 5.31 15.38
CA GLU A 102 1.47 6.14 15.15
C GLU A 102 1.17 6.42 13.65
N ASP A 103 2.15 6.22 12.77
CA ASP A 103 1.96 6.45 11.33
C ASP A 103 1.06 5.40 10.67
N LEU A 104 0.74 4.30 11.35
CA LEU A 104 -0.20 3.30 10.85
C LEU A 104 -1.57 3.92 10.56
N ASP A 105 -2.02 4.86 11.37
CA ASP A 105 -3.32 5.53 11.18
C ASP A 105 -3.35 6.40 9.92
N GLN A 106 -2.22 7.04 9.57
CA GLN A 106 -2.09 7.78 8.32
C GLN A 106 -2.17 6.81 7.13
N LEU A 107 -1.44 5.69 7.18
CA LEU A 107 -1.51 4.67 6.12
C LEU A 107 -2.92 4.10 5.98
N GLN A 108 -3.63 3.89 7.09
CA GLN A 108 -5.02 3.42 7.07
C GLN A 108 -5.91 4.35 6.24
N GLN A 109 -5.79 5.68 6.44
CA GLN A 109 -6.57 6.67 5.70
C GLN A 109 -6.32 6.56 4.19
N PHE A 110 -5.07 6.41 3.76
CA PHE A 110 -4.73 6.25 2.34
C PHE A 110 -5.12 4.88 1.77
N ILE A 111 -5.20 3.83 2.60
CA ILE A 111 -5.69 2.53 2.15
C ILE A 111 -7.19 2.58 1.85
N VAL A 112 -7.98 3.33 2.62
CA VAL A 112 -9.44 3.43 2.46
C VAL A 112 -9.90 4.58 1.54
N ASP A 113 -9.00 5.50 1.18
CA ASP A 113 -9.27 6.59 0.24
C ASP A 113 -8.65 6.34 -1.14
N LYS A 114 -9.42 6.59 -2.21
CA LYS A 114 -9.04 6.30 -3.61
C LYS A 114 -8.50 4.87 -3.78
N SER A 115 -9.13 3.93 -3.09
CA SER A 115 -8.65 2.56 -2.94
C SER A 115 -8.78 1.76 -4.23
N TRP A 116 -7.66 1.17 -4.64
CA TRP A 116 -7.60 0.17 -5.68
C TRP A 116 -6.30 -0.64 -5.52
N TRP A 117 -6.24 -1.82 -6.14
CA TRP A 117 -5.15 -2.78 -5.88
C TRP A 117 -3.76 -2.20 -6.16
N ASP A 118 -3.64 -1.26 -7.09
CA ASP A 118 -2.39 -0.60 -7.49
C ASP A 118 -1.82 0.35 -6.44
N SER A 119 -2.65 1.10 -5.70
CA SER A 119 -2.16 1.93 -4.58
C SER A 119 -2.00 1.09 -3.32
N VAL A 120 -3.00 0.25 -3.02
CA VAL A 120 -3.04 -0.56 -1.80
C VAL A 120 -1.83 -1.49 -1.76
N ASP A 121 -1.52 -2.23 -2.82
CA ASP A 121 -0.40 -3.19 -2.83
C ASP A 121 0.97 -2.52 -2.63
N VAL A 122 1.09 -1.21 -2.90
CA VAL A 122 2.31 -0.44 -2.62
C VAL A 122 2.39 -0.03 -1.14
N LEU A 123 1.27 0.44 -0.58
CA LEU A 123 1.15 0.85 0.83
C LEU A 123 1.26 -0.34 1.79
N VAL A 124 0.72 -1.50 1.41
CA VAL A 124 0.73 -2.75 2.18
C VAL A 124 2.12 -3.11 2.68
N LYS A 125 3.16 -2.90 1.87
CA LYS A 125 4.53 -3.19 2.28
C LYS A 125 5.04 -2.24 3.38
N ARG A 126 4.53 -1.01 3.44
CA ARG A 126 4.87 -0.06 4.52
C ARG A 126 4.18 -0.44 5.82
N VAL A 127 2.93 -0.88 5.73
CA VAL A 127 2.24 -1.53 6.85
C VAL A 127 3.04 -2.73 7.34
N GLY A 128 3.52 -3.59 6.43
CA GLY A 128 4.40 -4.71 6.76
C GLY A 128 5.67 -4.29 7.51
N THR A 129 6.36 -3.25 7.03
CA THR A 129 7.55 -2.68 7.70
C THR A 129 7.21 -2.18 9.11
N LEU A 130 6.08 -1.48 9.29
CA LEU A 130 5.64 -0.99 10.59
C LEU A 130 5.32 -2.12 11.56
N VAL A 131 4.51 -3.09 11.16
CA VAL A 131 4.10 -4.22 12.01
C VAL A 131 5.33 -5.05 12.42
N HIS A 132 6.27 -5.25 11.50
CA HIS A 132 7.52 -5.94 11.82
C HIS A 132 8.39 -5.16 12.82
N LYS A 133 8.41 -3.82 12.72
CA LYS A 133 9.15 -2.93 13.63
C LYS A 133 8.46 -2.77 14.99
N TYR A 134 7.12 -2.82 15.01
CA TYR A 134 6.27 -2.57 16.17
C TYR A 134 5.21 -3.69 16.31
N PRO A 135 5.54 -4.79 17.01
CA PRO A 135 4.61 -5.91 17.22
C PRO A 135 3.31 -5.55 17.97
N SER A 136 3.27 -4.41 18.66
CA SER A 136 2.05 -3.84 19.24
C SER A 136 0.93 -3.62 18.20
N LEU A 137 1.30 -3.41 16.93
CA LEU A 137 0.35 -3.16 15.84
C LEU A 137 -0.38 -4.41 15.35
N GLU A 138 0.03 -5.63 15.75
CA GLU A 138 -0.59 -6.88 15.32
C GLU A 138 -2.10 -6.94 15.63
N ALA A 139 -2.52 -6.39 16.78
CA ALA A 139 -3.92 -6.35 17.18
C ALA A 139 -4.77 -5.49 16.22
N GLN A 140 -4.22 -4.37 15.74
CA GLN A 140 -4.90 -3.52 14.76
C GLN A 140 -5.00 -4.21 13.40
N ILE A 141 -3.96 -4.94 12.99
CA ILE A 141 -3.99 -5.76 11.76
C ILE A 141 -5.06 -6.86 11.83
N LEU A 142 -5.21 -7.52 12.98
CA LEU A 142 -6.29 -8.50 13.17
C LEU A 142 -7.67 -7.84 13.14
N THR A 143 -7.79 -6.62 13.64
CA THR A 143 -9.03 -5.84 13.53
C THR A 143 -9.33 -5.53 12.06
N TRP A 144 -8.34 -5.11 11.28
CA TRP A 144 -8.49 -4.88 9.83
C TRP A 144 -8.94 -6.11 9.05
N SER A 145 -8.54 -7.31 9.49
CA SER A 145 -8.98 -8.56 8.86
C SER A 145 -10.47 -8.86 9.02
N GLN A 146 -11.17 -8.12 9.88
CA GLN A 146 -12.62 -8.24 10.08
C GLN A 146 -13.37 -6.98 9.65
N ALA A 147 -12.68 -6.02 9.02
CA ALA A 147 -13.29 -4.77 8.59
C ALA A 147 -14.24 -4.98 7.40
N GLU A 148 -15.27 -4.13 7.30
CA GLU A 148 -16.14 -4.10 6.12
C GLU A 148 -15.41 -3.61 4.86
N ASN A 149 -14.36 -2.80 5.03
CA ASN A 149 -13.56 -2.31 3.91
C ASN A 149 -12.61 -3.40 3.39
N ILE A 150 -12.87 -3.88 2.18
CA ILE A 150 -12.10 -4.95 1.54
C ILE A 150 -10.60 -4.65 1.41
N TRP A 151 -10.18 -3.39 1.37
CA TRP A 151 -8.78 -3.01 1.22
C TRP A 151 -8.01 -3.06 2.53
N LEU A 152 -8.68 -2.83 3.66
CA LEU A 152 -8.12 -3.11 5.00
C LEU A 152 -7.95 -4.62 5.19
N VAL A 153 -8.97 -5.41 4.84
CA VAL A 153 -8.92 -6.88 4.88
C VAL A 153 -7.81 -7.42 3.99
N ARG A 154 -7.71 -6.91 2.75
CA ARG A 154 -6.61 -7.26 1.85
C ARG A 154 -5.28 -6.95 2.52
N THR A 155 -5.12 -5.76 3.06
CA THR A 155 -3.88 -5.33 3.71
C THR A 155 -3.49 -6.25 4.86
N SER A 156 -4.44 -6.65 5.72
CA SER A 156 -4.14 -7.57 6.82
C SER A 156 -3.66 -8.94 6.34
N ILE A 157 -4.13 -9.42 5.17
CA ILE A 157 -3.71 -10.71 4.61
C ILE A 157 -2.32 -10.64 3.92
N ILE A 158 -2.00 -9.51 3.27
CA ILE A 158 -0.83 -9.40 2.40
C ILE A 158 0.32 -8.51 2.92
N HIS A 159 0.19 -7.86 4.08
CA HIS A 159 1.27 -7.01 4.64
C HIS A 159 2.60 -7.73 4.84
N GLN A 160 2.58 -9.05 5.08
CA GLN A 160 3.80 -9.86 5.26
C GLN A 160 4.39 -10.41 3.96
N LEU A 161 3.90 -9.99 2.79
CA LEU A 161 4.45 -10.44 1.50
C LEU A 161 5.92 -10.03 1.34
N GLY A 162 6.79 -11.03 1.14
CA GLY A 162 8.21 -10.82 0.91
C GLY A 162 9.10 -10.91 2.15
N LEU A 163 8.53 -11.08 3.35
CA LEU A 163 9.30 -11.22 4.60
C LEU A 163 10.04 -12.57 4.74
N LYS A 164 9.70 -13.56 3.92
CA LYS A 164 10.31 -14.91 3.93
C LYS A 164 10.30 -15.51 5.36
N GLU A 165 11.47 -15.78 5.93
CA GLU A 165 11.63 -16.32 7.29
C GLU A 165 11.10 -15.39 8.39
N GLY A 166 10.98 -14.09 8.11
CA GLY A 166 10.37 -13.11 9.02
C GLY A 166 8.83 -13.08 8.98
N THR A 167 8.18 -14.05 8.31
CA THR A 167 6.72 -14.14 8.29
C THR A 167 6.20 -14.70 9.61
N ASP A 168 5.35 -13.95 10.30
CA ASP A 168 4.55 -14.44 11.42
C ASP A 168 3.38 -15.28 10.89
N LEU A 169 3.56 -16.60 10.95
CA LEU A 169 2.57 -17.58 10.52
C LEU A 169 1.32 -17.61 11.40
N THR A 170 1.42 -17.22 12.68
CA THR A 170 0.29 -17.19 13.60
C THR A 170 -0.64 -16.03 13.24
N LEU A 171 -0.08 -14.83 13.08
CA LEU A 171 -0.83 -13.64 12.65
C LEU A 171 -1.44 -13.86 11.26
N LEU A 172 -0.67 -14.43 10.34
CA LEU A 172 -1.14 -14.72 8.99
C LEU A 172 -2.29 -15.74 8.99
N SER A 173 -2.18 -16.83 9.77
CA SER A 173 -3.25 -17.84 9.88
C SER A 173 -4.55 -17.20 10.37
N LYS A 174 -4.49 -16.44 11.47
CA LYS A 174 -5.67 -15.76 12.02
C LYS A 174 -6.34 -14.83 10.99
N GLY A 175 -5.54 -14.05 10.26
CA GLY A 175 -6.06 -13.16 9.21
C GLY A 175 -6.72 -13.90 8.05
N ILE A 176 -6.16 -15.05 7.65
CA ILE A 176 -6.76 -15.93 6.63
C ILE A 176 -8.05 -16.56 7.17
N ASP A 177 -8.03 -17.13 8.38
CA ASP A 177 -9.15 -17.83 8.99
C ASP A 177 -10.39 -16.92 9.11
N ASN A 178 -10.20 -15.63 9.41
CA ASN A 178 -11.27 -14.63 9.43
C ASN A 178 -11.94 -14.40 8.06
N ASN A 179 -11.32 -14.81 6.96
CA ASN A 179 -11.74 -14.46 5.60
C ASN A 179 -11.87 -15.66 4.65
N LEU A 180 -11.76 -16.90 5.14
CA LEU A 180 -11.77 -18.10 4.30
C LEU A 180 -13.05 -18.27 3.46
N GLU A 181 -14.18 -17.72 3.93
CA GLU A 181 -15.47 -17.79 3.24
C GLU A 181 -15.73 -16.59 2.32
N SER A 182 -14.78 -15.65 2.21
CA SER A 182 -14.94 -14.44 1.43
C SER A 182 -15.05 -14.74 -0.08
N GLN A 183 -16.11 -14.21 -0.70
CA GLN A 183 -16.35 -14.27 -2.14
C GLN A 183 -15.79 -13.05 -2.89
N GLU A 184 -15.14 -12.14 -2.17
CA GLU A 184 -14.59 -10.91 -2.75
C GLU A 184 -13.38 -11.23 -3.63
N PHE A 185 -13.49 -10.95 -4.93
CA PHE A 185 -12.48 -11.29 -5.95
C PHE A 185 -11.05 -10.87 -5.57
N PHE A 186 -10.88 -9.66 -5.02
CA PHE A 186 -9.57 -9.14 -4.61
C PHE A 186 -9.03 -9.80 -3.34
N LEU A 187 -9.86 -10.46 -2.54
CA LEU A 187 -9.44 -11.21 -1.36
C LEU A 187 -9.14 -12.66 -1.73
N THR A 188 -10.07 -13.33 -2.42
CA THR A 188 -9.98 -14.76 -2.76
C THR A 188 -8.68 -15.12 -3.48
N LYS A 189 -8.26 -14.30 -4.45
CA LYS A 189 -7.00 -14.54 -5.20
C LYS A 189 -5.78 -14.59 -4.29
N GLN A 190 -5.70 -13.68 -3.30
CA GLN A 190 -4.56 -13.63 -2.40
C GLN A 190 -4.68 -14.67 -1.29
N LEU A 191 -5.87 -14.89 -0.75
CA LEU A 191 -6.13 -15.92 0.27
C LEU A 191 -5.65 -17.30 -0.20
N VAL A 192 -6.02 -17.71 -1.41
CA VAL A 192 -5.59 -18.99 -2.00
C VAL A 192 -4.07 -19.06 -2.07
N GLY A 193 -3.43 -18.09 -2.71
CA GLY A 193 -1.97 -18.08 -2.85
C GLY A 193 -1.23 -18.04 -1.51
N ARG A 194 -1.77 -17.36 -0.48
CA ARG A 194 -1.15 -17.32 0.85
C ARG A 194 -1.32 -18.64 1.58
N TYR A 195 -2.50 -19.23 1.55
CA TYR A 195 -2.79 -20.50 2.19
C TYR A 195 -1.96 -21.65 1.61
N GLU A 196 -1.85 -21.75 0.28
CA GLU A 196 -1.08 -22.79 -0.40
C GLU A 196 0.42 -22.75 -0.05
N ASN A 197 0.97 -21.56 0.18
CA ASN A 197 2.37 -21.36 0.53
C ASN A 197 2.69 -21.56 2.02
N MET A 198 1.69 -21.83 2.87
CA MET A 198 1.92 -22.12 4.29
C MET A 198 2.50 -23.52 4.53
N PRO A 199 3.25 -23.73 5.63
CA PRO A 199 3.64 -25.08 6.03
C PRO A 199 2.41 -25.97 6.27
N LYS A 200 2.44 -27.21 5.77
CA LYS A 200 1.32 -28.19 5.90
C LYS A 200 0.81 -28.39 7.32
N ARG A 201 1.69 -28.24 8.33
CA ARG A 201 1.31 -28.33 9.76
C ARG A 201 0.31 -27.25 10.18
N ILE A 202 0.36 -26.07 9.55
CA ILE A 202 -0.55 -24.93 9.79
C ILE A 202 -1.83 -25.11 8.96
N GLN A 203 -1.73 -25.60 7.72
CA GLN A 203 -2.89 -25.89 6.86
C GLN A 203 -3.84 -26.95 7.46
N ASN A 204 -3.33 -27.87 8.29
CA ASN A 204 -4.12 -28.96 8.85
C ASN A 204 -5.20 -28.50 9.86
N GLY A 205 -5.15 -27.26 10.35
CA GLY A 205 -6.19 -26.65 11.20
C GLY A 205 -7.43 -26.18 10.42
N SER A 206 -7.30 -25.88 9.13
CA SER A 206 -8.35 -25.25 8.29
C SER A 206 -8.80 -26.16 7.13
N LYS A 207 -8.59 -27.48 7.26
CA LYS A 207 -8.75 -28.51 6.22
C LYS A 207 -10.15 -28.62 5.58
N ASN A 208 -11.19 -28.07 6.19
CA ASN A 208 -12.56 -28.23 5.69
C ASN A 208 -13.03 -27.12 4.72
N LEU A 209 -12.34 -25.98 4.60
CA LEU A 209 -12.85 -24.83 3.82
C LEU A 209 -12.26 -24.69 2.41
N CYS A 210 -11.00 -25.08 2.19
CA CYS A 210 -10.29 -24.81 0.93
C CYS A 210 -10.84 -25.55 -0.31
N LYS A 211 -11.66 -26.60 -0.12
CA LYS A 211 -12.28 -27.36 -1.22
C LYS A 211 -13.33 -26.56 -1.99
N SER A 212 -14.01 -25.61 -1.35
CA SER A 212 -15.07 -24.83 -2.00
C SER A 212 -14.54 -23.69 -2.87
N VAL A 213 -13.39 -23.11 -2.50
CA VAL A 213 -12.74 -21.98 -3.17
C VAL A 213 -11.88 -22.44 -4.35
N LEU A 214 -11.25 -23.62 -4.28
CA LEU A 214 -10.39 -24.17 -5.35
C LEU A 214 -11.16 -24.91 -6.47
N GLN A 215 -12.48 -25.09 -6.33
CA GLN A 215 -13.32 -25.83 -7.29
C GLN A 215 -14.22 -24.92 -8.16
N ARG A 216 -14.01 -23.61 -8.15
CA ARG A 216 -14.72 -22.62 -8.99
C ARG A 216 -13.72 -21.78 -9.77
#